data_AF-A0A2M9XCK9-F1
#
_entry.id   AF-A0A2M9XCK9-F1
#
_cell.length_a   1.000
_cell.length_b   1.000
_cell.length_c   1.000
_cell.angle_alpha   90.00
_cell.angle_beta   90.00
_cell.angle_gamma   90.00
#
_symmetry.space_group_name_H-M   'P 1'
#
loop_
_entity.id
_entity.type
_entity.pdbx_description
1 polymer ?
#
loop_
_entity_poly.entity_id
_entity_poly.type
_entity_poly.pdbx_seq_one_letter_code
_entity_poly.pdbx_strand_id
1 'polypeptide(L)'
;MRLLFSESAVFRIFAFCILLLSPLFLLSEEDSLEDRWIQEGNILLESEQFEEAELLANSILESDPSNSKAEFILTRAWIGIGKEEKKKGDFLKAKEYFEKAYEKWPLNESIRKELSELNEAPRQYKRSLASFRNNSISQSASNKSIEDLTISMNVLRLEIEKLKIELETERLERTNENGWNWTYLLLGIQITVLFAIFRKI
;
A
#
# COMPACT_ATOMS: atom_id res chain seq x y z
N MET A 1 -9.80 63.52 -16.24
CA MET A 1 -10.96 62.73 -16.70
C MET A 1 -10.95 61.43 -15.90
N ARG A 2 -11.98 61.20 -15.07
CA ARG A 2 -12.02 60.08 -14.10
C ARG A 2 -12.21 58.75 -14.83
N LEU A 3 -11.31 57.80 -14.57
CA LEU A 3 -11.44 56.40 -14.96
C LEU A 3 -12.55 55.75 -14.13
N LEU A 4 -13.79 55.79 -14.63
CA LEU A 4 -14.90 55.00 -14.09
C LEU A 4 -14.82 53.59 -14.68
N PHE A 5 -13.86 52.79 -14.21
CA PHE A 5 -13.99 51.34 -14.32
C PHE A 5 -15.18 50.95 -13.42
N SER A 6 -16.27 50.49 -14.03
CA SER A 6 -17.49 50.19 -13.29
C SER A 6 -17.18 49.12 -12.24
N GLU A 7 -17.60 49.36 -10.99
CA GLU A 7 -17.43 48.40 -9.88
C GLU A 7 -17.92 47.01 -10.27
N SER A 8 -18.96 46.95 -11.13
CA SER A 8 -19.52 45.72 -11.67
C SER A 8 -18.54 44.88 -12.51
N ALA A 9 -17.58 45.49 -13.21
CA ALA A 9 -16.58 44.75 -13.99
C ALA A 9 -15.54 44.08 -13.09
N VAL A 10 -15.14 44.77 -12.02
CA VAL A 10 -14.18 44.24 -11.04
C VAL A 10 -14.80 43.09 -10.24
N PHE A 11 -16.05 43.24 -9.79
CA PHE A 11 -16.79 42.16 -9.11
C PHE A 11 -16.96 40.91 -9.99
N ARG A 12 -17.17 41.07 -11.30
CA ARG A 12 -17.31 39.96 -12.25
C ARG A 12 -16.00 39.21 -12.46
N ILE A 13 -14.88 39.92 -12.55
CA ILE A 13 -13.54 39.32 -12.65
C ILE A 13 -13.22 38.55 -11.35
N PHE A 14 -13.56 39.12 -10.20
CA PHE A 14 -13.36 38.46 -8.90
C PHE A 14 -14.15 37.15 -8.79
N ALA A 15 -15.43 37.16 -9.18
CA ALA A 15 -16.26 35.95 -9.19
C ALA A 15 -15.74 34.87 -10.15
N PHE A 16 -15.21 35.29 -11.31
CA PHE A 16 -14.58 34.40 -12.29
C PHE A 16 -13.30 33.74 -11.74
N CYS A 17 -12.45 34.50 -11.04
CA CYS A 17 -11.26 33.97 -10.39
C CYS A 17 -11.61 32.96 -9.29
N ILE A 18 -12.61 33.25 -8.46
CA ILE A 18 -13.04 32.34 -7.38
C ILE A 18 -13.58 31.01 -7.96
N LEU A 19 -14.37 31.05 -9.03
CA LEU A 19 -14.91 29.85 -9.69
C LEU A 19 -13.84 28.99 -10.38
N LEU A 20 -12.76 29.60 -10.87
CA LEU A 20 -11.63 28.88 -11.49
C LEU A 20 -10.63 28.34 -10.46
N LEU A 21 -10.43 29.04 -9.34
CA LEU A 21 -9.46 28.64 -8.31
C LEU A 21 -10.05 27.60 -7.33
N SER A 22 -11.36 27.61 -7.12
CA SER A 22 -12.07 26.71 -6.19
C SER A 22 -11.81 25.21 -6.44
N PRO A 23 -11.84 24.70 -7.69
CA PRO A 23 -11.56 23.29 -7.96
C PRO A 23 -10.08 22.92 -7.80
N LEU A 24 -9.16 23.85 -8.07
CA LEU A 24 -7.72 23.62 -7.97
C LEU A 24 -7.25 23.50 -6.51
N PHE A 25 -7.91 24.21 -5.59
CA PHE A 25 -7.52 24.21 -4.18
C PHE A 25 -7.86 22.88 -3.48
N LEU A 26 -9.01 22.25 -3.82
CA LEU A 26 -9.43 20.98 -3.21
C LEU A 26 -8.62 19.77 -3.68
N LEU A 27 -8.01 19.81 -4.86
CA LEU A 27 -7.18 18.72 -5.37
C LEU A 27 -5.73 18.75 -4.83
N SER A 28 -5.24 19.90 -4.36
CA SER A 28 -3.82 20.05 -4.04
C SER A 28 -3.46 19.73 -2.59
N GLU A 29 -4.42 19.74 -1.66
CA GLU A 29 -4.11 19.68 -0.24
C GLU A 29 -4.01 18.24 0.29
N GLU A 30 -4.85 17.33 -0.23
CA GLU A 30 -4.89 15.90 0.16
C GLU A 30 -3.59 15.15 -0.22
N ASP A 31 -3.09 15.34 -1.45
CA ASP A 31 -1.85 14.68 -1.94
C ASP A 31 -0.61 15.09 -1.12
N SER A 32 -0.58 16.34 -0.64
CA SER A 32 0.62 16.91 0.00
C SER A 32 0.93 16.37 1.40
N LEU A 33 -0.10 15.90 2.11
CA LEU A 33 0.03 15.32 3.44
C LEU A 33 0.29 13.82 3.33
N GLU A 34 -0.41 13.14 2.42
CA GLU A 34 -0.21 11.71 2.19
C GLU A 34 1.24 11.42 1.78
N ASP A 35 1.78 12.22 0.86
CA ASP A 35 3.16 12.04 0.38
C ASP A 35 4.22 12.22 1.46
N ARG A 36 3.98 13.08 2.48
CA ARG A 36 4.99 13.39 3.50
C ARG A 36 5.27 12.22 4.44
N TRP A 37 4.24 11.64 5.04
CA TRP A 37 4.44 10.54 5.99
C TRP A 37 4.89 9.26 5.29
N ILE A 38 4.49 9.05 4.03
CA ILE A 38 4.98 7.92 3.22
C ILE A 38 6.49 8.06 2.99
N GLN A 39 6.95 9.24 2.61
CA GLN A 39 8.37 9.51 2.42
C GLN A 39 9.15 9.30 3.72
N GLU A 40 8.65 9.82 4.83
CA GLU A 40 9.25 9.63 6.15
C GLU A 40 9.33 8.15 6.52
N GLY A 41 8.23 7.39 6.35
CA GLY A 41 8.22 5.95 6.61
C GLY A 41 9.21 5.18 5.75
N ASN A 42 9.38 5.55 4.47
CA ASN A 42 10.38 4.94 3.61
C ASN A 42 11.82 5.25 4.07
N ILE A 43 12.08 6.50 4.48
CA ILE A 43 13.40 6.91 5.01
C ILE A 43 13.72 6.13 6.29
N LEU A 44 12.76 5.98 7.20
CA LEU A 44 12.94 5.21 8.44
C LEU A 44 13.27 3.74 8.13
N LEU A 45 12.55 3.13 7.19
CA LEU A 45 12.81 1.75 6.76
C LEU A 45 14.18 1.57 6.08
N GLU A 46 14.62 2.54 5.29
CA GLU A 46 15.95 2.53 4.64
C GLU A 46 17.08 2.79 5.64
N SER A 47 16.80 3.56 6.68
CA SER A 47 17.75 3.88 7.77
C SER A 47 17.79 2.82 8.86
N GLU A 48 17.11 1.68 8.66
CA GLU A 48 16.94 0.58 9.64
C GLU A 48 16.30 1.02 10.97
N GLN A 49 15.57 2.14 10.98
CA GLN A 49 14.81 2.65 12.14
C GLN A 49 13.41 2.02 12.16
N PHE A 50 13.36 0.72 12.42
CA PHE A 50 12.14 -0.06 12.23
C PHE A 50 11.08 0.21 13.30
N GLU A 51 11.48 0.46 14.54
CA GLU A 51 10.56 0.80 15.64
C GLU A 51 9.86 2.14 15.39
N GLU A 52 10.60 3.15 14.92
CA GLU A 52 10.01 4.43 14.53
C GLU A 52 9.07 4.28 13.32
N ALA A 53 9.44 3.45 12.34
CA ALA A 53 8.57 3.15 11.19
C ALA A 53 7.27 2.45 11.62
N GLU A 54 7.34 1.52 12.58
CA GLU A 54 6.16 0.88 13.18
C GLU A 54 5.26 1.90 13.88
N LEU A 55 5.84 2.80 14.69
CA LEU A 55 5.08 3.85 15.38
C LEU A 55 4.39 4.81 14.40
N LEU A 56 5.10 5.26 13.37
CA LEU A 56 4.54 6.13 12.34
C LEU A 56 3.37 5.44 11.63
N ALA A 57 3.55 4.22 11.16
CA ALA A 57 2.50 3.50 10.45
C ALA A 57 1.27 3.24 11.33
N ASN A 58 1.46 2.86 12.60
CA ASN A 58 0.37 2.68 13.55
C ASN A 58 -0.40 3.99 13.78
N SER A 59 0.28 5.13 13.87
CA SER A 59 -0.39 6.43 14.04
C SER A 59 -1.33 6.77 12.87
N ILE A 60 -0.97 6.37 11.65
CA ILE A 60 -1.85 6.52 10.47
C ILE A 60 -3.03 5.54 10.56
N LEU A 61 -2.75 4.27 10.88
CA LEU A 61 -3.76 3.21 10.98
C LEU A 61 -4.77 3.43 12.13
N GLU A 62 -4.41 4.18 13.18
CA GLU A 62 -5.37 4.60 14.21
C GLU A 62 -6.49 5.48 13.64
N SER A 63 -6.17 6.30 12.63
CA SER A 63 -7.12 7.19 11.97
C SER A 63 -7.79 6.56 10.74
N ASP A 64 -7.04 5.78 9.97
CA ASP A 64 -7.50 5.05 8.78
C ASP A 64 -7.01 3.59 8.84
N PRO A 65 -7.77 2.69 9.49
CA PRO A 65 -7.40 1.28 9.61
C PRO A 65 -7.30 0.52 8.29
N SER A 66 -7.85 1.10 7.20
CA SER A 66 -7.82 0.52 5.86
C SER A 66 -6.68 1.05 4.98
N ASN A 67 -5.79 1.89 5.54
CA ASN A 67 -4.73 2.51 4.77
C ASN A 67 -3.68 1.48 4.32
N SER A 68 -3.78 1.06 3.05
CA SER A 68 -2.88 0.06 2.46
C SER A 68 -1.40 0.47 2.46
N LYS A 69 -1.10 1.78 2.36
CA LYS A 69 0.29 2.28 2.36
C LYS A 69 0.90 2.22 3.76
N ALA A 70 0.10 2.52 4.79
CA ALA A 70 0.55 2.42 6.18
C ALA A 70 0.72 0.95 6.58
N GLU A 71 -0.20 0.08 6.18
CA GLU A 71 -0.07 -1.37 6.37
C GLU A 71 1.19 -1.93 5.68
N PHE A 72 1.53 -1.40 4.49
CA PHE A 72 2.78 -1.76 3.81
C PHE A 72 4.02 -1.37 4.61
N ILE A 73 4.09 -0.12 5.11
CA ILE A 73 5.22 0.34 5.93
C ILE A 73 5.32 -0.47 7.23
N LEU A 74 4.20 -0.70 7.92
CA LEU A 74 4.12 -1.50 9.14
C LEU A 74 4.64 -2.93 8.93
N THR A 75 4.18 -3.57 7.85
CA THR A 75 4.60 -4.95 7.55
C THR A 75 6.09 -5.02 7.25
N ARG A 76 6.66 -4.03 6.54
CA ARG A 76 8.11 -3.94 6.33
C ARG A 76 8.87 -3.72 7.63
N ALA A 77 8.36 -2.85 8.51
CA ALA A 77 8.94 -2.58 9.81
C ALA A 77 9.03 -3.86 10.65
N TRP A 78 7.94 -4.64 10.74
CA TRP A 78 7.95 -5.93 11.43
C TRP A 78 8.97 -6.92 10.88
N ILE A 79 9.16 -7.00 9.56
CA ILE A 79 10.21 -7.84 8.96
C ILE A 79 11.61 -7.36 9.40
N GLY A 80 11.82 -6.04 9.45
CA GLY A 80 13.05 -5.42 9.94
C GLY A 80 13.34 -5.76 11.40
N ILE A 81 12.38 -5.51 12.29
CA ILE A 81 12.47 -5.83 13.73
C ILE A 81 12.72 -7.32 13.92
N GLY A 82 11.98 -8.18 13.22
CA GLY A 82 12.18 -9.63 13.27
C GLY A 82 13.62 -10.05 12.92
N LYS A 83 14.21 -9.43 11.90
CA LYS A 83 15.61 -9.65 11.53
C LYS A 83 16.59 -9.13 12.58
N GLU A 84 16.32 -7.97 13.16
CA GLU A 84 17.15 -7.43 14.24
C GLU A 84 17.13 -8.31 15.49
N GLU A 85 15.95 -8.72 15.93
CA GLU A 85 15.80 -9.58 17.11
C GLU A 85 16.45 -10.94 16.89
N LYS A 86 16.34 -11.49 15.67
CA LYS A 86 17.08 -12.70 15.27
C LYS A 86 18.60 -12.48 15.36
N LYS A 87 19.13 -11.33 14.93
CA LYS A 87 20.56 -10.98 15.08
C LYS A 87 20.96 -10.80 16.54
N LYS A 88 20.09 -10.23 17.38
CA LYS A 88 20.28 -10.08 18.83
C LYS A 88 20.22 -11.42 19.58
N GLY A 89 19.69 -12.46 18.94
CA GLY A 89 19.54 -13.81 19.49
C GLY A 89 18.21 -14.03 20.22
N ASP A 90 17.30 -13.05 20.19
CA ASP A 90 15.94 -13.20 20.70
C ASP A 90 15.05 -13.84 19.63
N PHE A 91 15.19 -15.16 19.50
CA PHE A 91 14.44 -15.93 18.51
C PHE A 91 12.93 -15.96 18.78
N LEU A 92 12.49 -15.75 20.03
CA LEU A 92 11.06 -15.73 20.36
C LEU A 92 10.43 -14.45 19.84
N LYS A 93 11.04 -13.30 20.16
CA LYS A 93 10.56 -12.01 19.69
C LYS A 93 10.69 -11.89 18.17
N ALA A 94 11.78 -12.37 17.59
CA ALA A 94 11.93 -12.46 16.14
C ALA A 94 10.78 -13.21 15.48
N LYS A 95 10.43 -14.38 16.03
CA LYS A 95 9.33 -15.21 15.53
C LYS A 95 7.99 -14.48 15.61
N GLU A 96 7.70 -13.81 16.72
CA GLU A 96 6.46 -13.04 16.88
C GLU A 96 6.30 -11.98 15.78
N TYR A 97 7.35 -11.20 15.50
CA TYR A 97 7.29 -10.17 14.46
C TYR A 97 7.19 -10.76 13.05
N PHE A 98 7.87 -11.89 12.77
CA PHE A 98 7.70 -12.56 11.49
C PHE A 98 6.31 -13.18 11.33
N GLU A 99 5.68 -13.67 12.39
CA GLU A 99 4.30 -14.16 12.36
C GLU A 99 3.32 -13.02 12.05
N LYS A 100 3.45 -11.87 12.71
CA LYS A 100 2.66 -10.66 12.40
C LYS A 100 2.80 -10.26 10.92
N ALA A 101 4.03 -10.24 10.41
CA ALA A 101 4.28 -9.93 9.01
C ALA A 101 3.75 -11.00 8.04
N TYR A 102 3.77 -12.27 8.45
CA TYR A 102 3.25 -13.39 7.66
C TYR A 102 1.73 -13.37 7.52
N GLU A 103 1.01 -12.96 8.58
CA GLU A 103 -0.45 -12.78 8.51
C GLU A 103 -0.86 -11.78 7.43
N LYS A 104 -0.05 -10.73 7.24
CA LYS A 104 -0.27 -9.72 6.20
C LYS A 104 0.21 -10.18 4.83
N TRP A 105 1.41 -10.77 4.75
CA TRP A 105 2.03 -11.20 3.49
C TRP A 105 2.36 -12.69 3.46
N PRO A 106 1.35 -13.59 3.40
CA PRO A 106 1.56 -15.03 3.50
C PRO A 106 2.35 -15.64 2.32
N LEU A 107 2.39 -14.93 1.19
CA LEU A 107 3.11 -15.34 -0.01
C LEU A 107 4.55 -14.81 -0.06
N ASN A 108 4.99 -14.03 0.93
CA ASN A 108 6.35 -13.52 0.96
C ASN A 108 7.35 -14.63 1.32
N GLU A 109 8.17 -15.01 0.34
CA GLU A 109 9.16 -16.08 0.48
C GLU A 109 10.20 -15.79 1.58
N SER A 110 10.60 -14.53 1.74
CA SER A 110 11.59 -14.16 2.75
C SER A 110 11.08 -14.43 4.17
N ILE A 111 9.83 -14.04 4.48
CA ILE A 111 9.21 -14.27 5.79
C ILE A 111 9.07 -15.77 6.06
N ARG A 112 8.60 -16.54 5.07
CA ARG A 112 8.48 -18.00 5.19
C ARG A 112 9.82 -18.67 5.49
N LYS A 113 10.87 -18.24 4.81
CA LYS A 113 12.22 -18.77 5.03
C LYS A 113 12.68 -18.47 6.45
N GLU A 114 12.55 -17.23 6.91
CA GLU A 114 12.91 -16.82 8.27
C GLU A 114 12.13 -17.63 9.33
N LEU A 115 10.82 -17.80 9.16
CA LEU A 115 10.01 -18.64 10.06
C LEU A 115 10.42 -20.12 10.03
N SER A 116 10.76 -20.68 8.87
CA SER A 116 11.25 -22.06 8.79
C SER A 116 12.56 -22.23 9.55
N GLU A 117 13.51 -21.32 9.34
CA GLU A 117 14.79 -21.31 10.06
C GLU A 117 14.61 -21.21 11.58
N LEU A 118 13.74 -20.31 12.05
CA LEU A 118 13.45 -20.15 13.48
C LEU A 118 12.75 -21.37 14.08
N ASN A 119 11.90 -22.06 13.32
CA ASN A 119 11.26 -23.31 13.76
C ASN A 119 12.21 -24.52 13.69
N GLU A 120 13.32 -24.44 12.97
CA GLU A 120 14.34 -25.47 12.85
C GLU A 120 15.51 -25.29 13.83
N ALA A 121 15.80 -24.05 14.24
CA ALA A 121 16.88 -23.72 15.19
C ALA A 121 16.79 -24.49 16.53
N PRO A 122 15.61 -24.68 17.17
CA PRO A 122 15.50 -25.51 18.37
C PRO A 122 15.79 -26.99 18.11
N ARG A 123 15.56 -27.47 16.88
CA ARG A 123 15.81 -28.87 16.49
C ARG A 123 17.27 -29.15 16.22
N GLN A 124 18.02 -28.18 15.68
CA GLN A 124 19.46 -28.35 15.48
C GLN A 124 20.24 -28.39 16.81
N TYR A 125 19.85 -27.59 17.80
CA TYR A 125 20.47 -27.64 19.14
C TYR A 125 20.18 -28.97 19.87
N LYS A 126 18.98 -29.54 19.69
CA LYS A 126 18.63 -30.86 20.25
C LYS A 126 19.28 -32.01 19.47
N ARG A 127 19.48 -31.86 18.16
CA ARG A 127 20.10 -32.85 17.29
C ARG A 127 21.62 -32.89 17.44
N SER A 128 22.30 -31.79 17.72
CA SER A 128 23.75 -31.81 18.02
C SER A 128 24.08 -32.59 19.31
N LEU A 129 23.15 -32.65 20.27
CA LEU A 129 23.27 -33.51 21.47
C LEU A 129 22.84 -34.96 21.24
N ALA A 130 21.99 -35.24 20.24
CA ALA A 130 21.46 -36.57 19.93
C ALA A 130 22.14 -37.26 18.72
N SER A 131 22.99 -36.54 17.96
CA SER A 131 23.66 -37.05 16.75
C SER A 131 24.84 -37.99 17.02
N PHE A 132 24.93 -38.54 18.23
CA PHE A 132 25.77 -39.71 18.55
C PHE A 132 25.02 -41.04 18.46
N ARG A 133 23.73 -41.07 18.08
CA ARG A 133 23.01 -42.34 17.96
C ARG A 133 22.00 -42.36 16.81
N ASN A 134 22.50 -42.90 15.71
CA ASN A 134 21.82 -43.75 14.74
C ASN A 134 21.01 -43.14 13.59
N ASN A 135 21.03 -43.94 12.53
CA ASN A 135 20.88 -43.63 11.13
C ASN A 135 19.51 -44.11 10.59
N SER A 136 19.09 -43.48 9.49
CA SER A 136 18.36 -44.06 8.35
C SER A 136 16.82 -44.29 8.34
N ILE A 137 16.26 -43.86 7.19
CA ILE A 137 15.10 -44.38 6.43
C ILE A 137 13.70 -43.84 6.79
N SER A 138 13.09 -43.12 5.83
CA SER A 138 11.87 -43.53 5.09
C SER A 138 11.43 -42.44 4.11
N GLN A 139 11.50 -42.73 2.81
CA GLN A 139 11.13 -41.84 1.71
C GLN A 139 10.27 -42.64 0.73
N SER A 140 8.94 -42.55 0.86
CA SER A 140 8.00 -43.14 -0.13
C SER A 140 6.54 -42.67 -0.05
N ALA A 141 6.19 -41.66 0.76
CA ALA A 141 4.82 -41.10 0.78
C ALA A 141 4.71 -39.71 0.09
N SER A 142 5.83 -39.14 -0.35
CA SER A 142 5.95 -37.71 -0.73
C SER A 142 5.52 -37.37 -2.16
N ASN A 143 5.37 -38.34 -3.06
CA ASN A 143 5.25 -38.02 -4.49
C ASN A 143 3.81 -37.64 -4.88
N LYS A 144 2.79 -38.24 -4.25
CA LYS A 144 1.38 -37.91 -4.52
C LYS A 144 0.98 -36.53 -3.98
N SER A 145 1.51 -36.15 -2.81
CA SER A 145 1.26 -34.83 -2.23
C SER A 145 1.94 -33.69 -2.99
N ILE A 146 3.10 -33.95 -3.62
CA ILE A 146 3.79 -32.93 -4.43
C ILE A 146 3.02 -32.67 -5.72
N GLU A 147 2.44 -33.69 -6.33
CA GLU A 147 1.67 -33.56 -7.57
C GLU A 147 0.33 -32.84 -7.35
N ASP A 148 -0.39 -33.18 -6.27
CA ASP A 148 -1.59 -32.44 -5.84
C ASP A 148 -1.29 -30.97 -5.49
N LEU A 149 -0.13 -30.72 -4.88
CA LEU A 149 0.34 -29.35 -4.58
C LEU A 149 0.71 -28.59 -5.86
N THR A 150 1.26 -29.27 -6.85
CA THR A 150 1.63 -28.65 -8.14
C THR A 150 0.39 -28.29 -8.95
N ILE A 151 -0.63 -29.16 -8.93
CA ILE A 151 -1.92 -28.89 -9.58
C ILE A 151 -2.62 -27.70 -8.89
N SER A 152 -2.70 -27.70 -7.56
CA SER A 152 -3.31 -26.58 -6.84
C SER A 152 -2.56 -25.26 -7.05
N MET A 153 -1.23 -25.29 -7.10
CA MET A 153 -0.42 -24.09 -7.41
C MET A 153 -0.65 -23.57 -8.83
N ASN A 154 -0.84 -24.45 -9.82
CA ASN A 154 -1.16 -24.05 -11.19
C ASN A 154 -2.57 -23.46 -11.31
N VAL A 155 -3.55 -24.01 -10.59
CA VAL A 155 -4.92 -23.48 -10.53
C VAL A 155 -4.93 -22.07 -9.91
N LEU A 156 -4.21 -21.88 -8.81
CA LEU A 156 -4.10 -20.57 -8.17
C LEU A 156 -3.41 -19.54 -9.06
N ARG A 157 -2.39 -19.93 -9.83
CA ARG A 157 -1.75 -19.05 -10.81
C ARG A 157 -2.73 -18.55 -11.86
N LEU A 158 -3.58 -19.44 -12.39
CA LEU A 158 -4.63 -19.07 -13.34
C LEU A 158 -5.67 -18.12 -12.71
N GLU A 159 -6.09 -18.38 -11.48
CA GLU A 159 -7.04 -17.50 -10.79
C GLU A 159 -6.45 -16.11 -10.53
N ILE A 160 -5.16 -16.03 -10.16
CA ILE A 160 -4.44 -14.77 -9.99
C ILE A 160 -4.34 -14.01 -11.31
N GLU A 161 -4.02 -14.71 -12.40
CA GLU A 161 -3.92 -14.09 -13.72
C GLU A 161 -5.28 -13.54 -14.19
N LYS A 162 -6.36 -14.29 -13.93
CA LYS A 162 -7.73 -13.85 -14.18
C LYS A 162 -8.10 -12.63 -13.33
N LEU A 163 -7.85 -12.66 -12.02
CA LEU A 163 -8.12 -11.53 -11.12
C LEU A 163 -7.29 -10.30 -11.50
N LYS A 164 -6.06 -10.49 -11.98
CA LYS A 164 -5.24 -9.40 -12.48
C LYS A 164 -5.87 -8.76 -13.72
N ILE A 165 -6.34 -9.57 -14.67
CA ILE A 165 -7.04 -9.06 -15.87
C ILE A 165 -8.31 -8.33 -15.44
N GLU A 166 -9.10 -8.90 -14.53
CA GLU A 166 -10.34 -8.29 -14.02
C GLU A 166 -10.08 -6.95 -13.33
N LEU A 167 -9.04 -6.88 -12.48
CA LEU A 167 -8.59 -5.65 -11.85
C LEU A 167 -8.10 -4.62 -12.87
N GLU A 168 -7.41 -5.06 -13.92
CA GLU A 168 -6.90 -4.19 -14.99
C GLU A 168 -8.05 -3.66 -15.85
N THR A 169 -9.08 -4.47 -16.11
CA THR A 169 -10.32 -4.01 -16.75
C THR A 169 -11.10 -3.07 -15.86
N GLU A 170 -11.22 -3.33 -14.56
CA GLU A 170 -11.91 -2.43 -13.62
C GLU A 170 -11.14 -1.11 -13.48
N ARG A 171 -9.81 -1.13 -13.50
CA ARG A 171 -8.99 0.11 -13.53
C ARG A 171 -9.20 0.89 -14.82
N LEU A 172 -9.22 0.22 -15.97
CA LEU A 172 -9.48 0.87 -17.25
C LEU A 172 -10.90 1.47 -17.27
N GLU A 173 -11.89 0.74 -16.74
CA GLU A 173 -13.25 1.22 -16.56
C GLU A 173 -13.31 2.39 -15.58
N ARG A 174 -12.64 2.37 -14.42
CA ARG A 174 -12.57 3.53 -13.50
C ARG A 174 -11.87 4.74 -14.10
N THR A 175 -10.84 4.54 -14.95
CA THR A 175 -10.24 5.66 -15.69
C THR A 175 -11.19 6.24 -16.74
N ASN A 176 -12.12 5.42 -17.25
CA ASN A 176 -13.12 5.82 -18.24
C ASN A 176 -14.45 6.26 -17.60
N GLU A 177 -14.72 5.86 -16.36
CA GLU A 177 -15.86 6.25 -15.55
C GLU A 177 -15.59 7.63 -14.95
N ASN A 178 -16.07 8.59 -15.74
CA ASN A 178 -16.87 9.71 -15.27
C ASN A 178 -16.19 10.84 -14.51
N GLY A 179 -14.98 10.70 -13.97
CA GLY A 179 -14.27 11.84 -13.40
C GLY A 179 -14.08 12.97 -14.44
N TRP A 180 -13.75 12.59 -15.67
CA TRP A 180 -13.54 13.52 -16.78
C TRP A 180 -14.85 13.96 -17.42
N ASN A 181 -15.86 13.09 -17.48
CA ASN A 181 -17.17 13.48 -18.04
C ASN A 181 -17.85 14.55 -17.18
N TRP A 182 -17.82 14.41 -15.85
CA TRP A 182 -18.38 15.42 -14.95
C TRP A 182 -17.62 16.74 -15.01
N THR A 183 -16.28 16.73 -15.14
CA THR A 183 -15.50 17.96 -15.29
C THR A 183 -15.77 18.65 -16.62
N TYR A 184 -15.91 17.92 -17.73
CA TYR A 184 -16.31 18.51 -19.01
C TYR A 184 -17.75 19.04 -19.00
N LEU A 185 -18.67 18.37 -18.30
CA LEU A 185 -20.05 18.82 -18.13
C LEU A 185 -20.10 20.10 -17.30
N LEU A 186 -19.33 20.16 -16.20
CA LEU A 186 -19.19 21.37 -15.36
C LEU A 186 -18.50 22.51 -16.10
N LEU A 187 -17.44 22.24 -16.87
CA LEU A 187 -16.77 23.23 -17.74
C LEU A 187 -17.71 23.74 -18.83
N GLY A 188 -18.51 22.86 -19.43
CA GLY A 188 -19.54 23.24 -20.41
C GLY A 188 -20.60 24.17 -19.80
N ILE A 189 -21.08 23.85 -18.59
CA ILE A 189 -22.01 24.72 -17.84
C ILE A 189 -21.35 26.08 -17.55
N GLN A 190 -20.09 26.10 -17.10
CA GLN A 190 -19.36 27.36 -16.84
C GLN A 190 -19.22 28.22 -18.11
N ILE A 191 -18.89 27.62 -19.26
CA ILE A 191 -18.77 28.32 -20.55
C ILE A 191 -20.12 28.93 -20.99
N THR A 192 -21.23 28.21 -20.83
CA THR A 192 -22.56 28.72 -21.19
C THR A 192 -23.01 29.87 -20.29
N VAL A 193 -22.71 29.81 -18.99
CA VAL A 193 -22.98 30.90 -18.03
C VAL A 193 -22.16 32.14 -18.37
N LEU A 194 -20.87 31.98 -18.70
CA LEU A 194 -20.02 33.06 -19.18
C LEU A 194 -20.57 33.72 -20.44
N PHE A 195 -20.97 32.93 -21.42
CA PHE A 195 -21.54 33.45 -22.67
C PHE A 195 -22.84 34.23 -22.44
N ALA A 196 -23.71 33.76 -21.52
CA ALA A 196 -24.94 34.47 -21.17
C ALA A 196 -24.68 35.81 -20.46
N ILE A 197 -23.64 35.89 -19.63
CA ILE A 197 -23.20 37.14 -18.97
C ILE A 197 -22.64 38.13 -20.00
N PHE A 198 -21.84 37.66 -20.96
CA PHE A 198 -21.27 38.50 -22.02
C PHE A 198 -22.31 39.01 -23.02
N ARG A 199 -23.35 38.23 -23.33
CA ARG A 199 -24.44 38.67 -24.20
C ARG A 199 -25.31 39.79 -23.60
N LYS A 200 -25.23 39.98 -22.28
CA LYS A 200 -26.01 40.99 -21.53
C LYS A 200 -25.24 42.29 -21.29
N ILE A 201 -24.02 42.39 -21.83
CA ILE A 201 -23.18 43.59 -21.94
C ILE A 201 -23.46 44.24 -23.30
#